data_AF-A0A170XKD0-F1
#
_entry.id   AF-A0A170XKD0-F1
#
_cell.length_a   1.000
_cell.length_b   1.000
_cell.length_c   1.000
_cell.angle_alpha   90.00
_cell.angle_beta   90.00
_cell.angle_gamma   90.00
#
_symmetry.space_group_name_H-M   'P 1'
#
loop_
_entity.id
_entity.type
_entity.pdbx_description
1 polymer ?
#
loop_
_entity_poly.entity_id
_entity_poly.type
_entity_poly.pdbx_seq_one_letter_code
_entity_poly.pdbx_strand_id
1 'polypeptide(L)'
;VNWSCTLKSAISDIEVDKIELSGRTLMSVPGYSEKVEFGVLVSFAYRVCDSDQEIVVATTRIETMLGDTAVAVHPSDERYKHLHGCRLIHPFCNRTLPLVTDEFVDISFGTGAVKITPAHDHNDYEVGIRHNLPFLTIIDDDGNITGDCGKFSGMKRFEARKAVLAALKELNLYRETKDNPMVVPVCNRSKDIVEPLIKAQWYVKCDKMAKSALEAVNSGDLEIIPEQHIKTW
;
A
#
# COMPACT_ATOMS: atom_id res chain seq x y z
N VAL A 1 2.25 10.91 -2.49
CA VAL A 1 3.65 11.10 -2.98
C VAL A 1 4.48 9.90 -2.62
N ASN A 2 5.51 9.58 -3.40
CA ASN A 2 6.55 8.65 -2.99
C ASN A 2 7.44 9.35 -1.97
N TRP A 3 7.54 8.82 -0.75
CA TRP A 3 8.31 9.41 0.34
C TRP A 3 9.50 8.52 0.70
N SER A 4 10.67 9.12 0.87
CA SER A 4 11.82 8.45 1.48
C SER A 4 11.95 8.88 2.93
N CYS A 5 11.67 7.98 3.87
CA CYS A 5 11.80 8.25 5.31
C CYS A 5 13.25 8.58 5.70
N THR A 6 14.22 7.91 5.08
CA THR A 6 15.64 8.21 5.29
C THR A 6 16.05 9.62 4.85
N LEU A 7 15.53 10.10 3.71
CA LEU A 7 15.84 11.46 3.21
C LEU A 7 14.89 12.54 3.77
N LYS A 8 13.78 12.12 4.38
CA LYS A 8 12.67 12.99 4.80
C LYS A 8 12.18 13.90 3.67
N SER A 9 12.02 13.32 2.48
CA SER A 9 11.63 14.04 1.28
C SER A 9 10.70 13.22 0.40
N ALA A 10 9.81 13.93 -0.30
CA ALA A 10 9.14 13.39 -1.46
C ALA A 10 10.16 13.18 -2.58
N ILE A 11 9.99 12.12 -3.35
CA ILE A 11 10.80 11.78 -4.53
C ILE A 11 9.87 11.52 -5.72
N SER A 12 10.37 11.77 -6.92
CA SER A 12 9.63 11.55 -8.17
C SER A 12 9.64 10.07 -8.58
N ASP A 13 8.77 9.68 -9.52
CA ASP A 13 8.70 8.28 -9.99
C ASP A 13 10.01 7.81 -10.64
N ILE A 14 10.78 8.70 -11.27
CA ILE A 14 12.08 8.37 -11.87
C ILE A 14 13.19 8.16 -10.80
N GLU A 15 12.94 8.57 -9.56
CA GLU A 15 13.85 8.35 -8.42
C GLU A 15 13.53 7.06 -7.65
N VAL A 16 12.57 6.26 -8.14
CA VAL A 16 12.16 4.99 -7.55
C VAL A 16 12.65 3.82 -8.40
N ASP A 17 13.61 3.07 -7.87
CA ASP A 17 14.00 1.78 -8.40
C ASP A 17 12.91 0.74 -8.09
N LYS A 18 12.52 -0.08 -9.08
CA LYS A 18 11.57 -1.19 -8.89
C LYS A 18 12.33 -2.50 -8.80
N ILE A 19 12.39 -3.08 -7.61
CA ILE A 19 13.06 -4.36 -7.39
C ILE A 19 12.02 -5.48 -7.47
N GLU A 20 12.15 -6.36 -8.46
CA GLU A 20 11.32 -7.55 -8.59
C GLU A 20 11.83 -8.66 -7.68
N LEU A 21 10.92 -9.22 -6.87
CA LEU A 21 11.17 -10.36 -6.01
C LEU A 21 10.35 -11.54 -6.52
N SER A 22 10.99 -12.70 -6.72
CA SER A 22 10.31 -13.94 -7.11
C SER A 22 9.61 -14.64 -5.94
N GLY A 23 9.81 -14.17 -4.71
CA GLY A 23 9.23 -14.74 -3.50
C GLY A 23 9.87 -14.17 -2.25
N ARG A 24 9.74 -14.90 -1.13
CA ARG A 24 10.20 -14.47 0.19
C ARG A 24 11.68 -14.09 0.17
N THR A 25 11.96 -12.84 0.53
CA THR A 25 13.31 -12.27 0.49
C THR A 25 13.56 -11.40 1.71
N LEU A 26 14.73 -11.56 2.32
CA LEU A 26 15.22 -10.70 3.41
C LEU A 26 16.09 -9.58 2.84
N MET A 27 15.63 -8.34 2.98
CA MET A 27 16.31 -7.14 2.46
C MET A 27 16.86 -6.29 3.61
N SER A 28 18.04 -5.70 3.40
CA SER A 28 18.57 -4.68 4.30
C SER A 28 17.84 -3.36 4.05
N VAL A 29 17.38 -2.70 5.12
CA VAL A 29 16.70 -1.40 5.05
C VAL A 29 17.48 -0.40 5.91
N PRO A 30 17.80 0.80 5.39
CA PRO A 30 18.39 1.87 6.18
C PRO A 30 17.62 2.14 7.48
N GLY A 31 18.35 2.28 8.60
CA GLY A 31 17.75 2.53 9.91
C GLY A 31 17.27 1.29 10.68
N TYR A 32 17.47 0.09 10.13
CA TYR A 32 17.18 -1.19 10.78
C TYR A 32 18.44 -2.06 10.90
N SER A 33 18.65 -2.65 12.08
CA SER A 33 19.77 -3.57 12.33
C SER A 33 19.52 -4.96 11.74
N GLU A 34 18.28 -5.41 11.73
CA GLU A 34 17.86 -6.68 11.17
C GLU A 34 17.34 -6.52 9.75
N LYS A 35 17.52 -7.56 8.92
CA LYS A 35 16.89 -7.62 7.61
C LYS A 35 15.37 -7.72 7.76
N VAL A 36 14.66 -7.08 6.83
CA VAL A 36 13.20 -7.03 6.79
C VAL A 36 12.71 -8.02 5.72
N GLU A 37 11.66 -8.77 6.05
CA GLU A 37 11.02 -9.73 5.15
C GLU A 37 10.07 -9.01 4.18
N PHE A 38 10.25 -9.31 2.89
CA PHE A 38 9.40 -8.94 1.77
C PHE A 38 9.11 -10.18 0.91
N GLY A 39 8.22 -10.05 -0.08
CA GLY A 39 7.85 -11.17 -0.96
C GLY A 39 6.98 -12.21 -0.27
N VAL A 40 6.19 -11.78 0.71
CA VAL A 40 5.23 -12.63 1.44
C VAL A 40 3.86 -11.98 1.45
N LEU A 41 2.82 -12.81 1.38
CA LEU A 41 1.43 -12.42 1.49
C LEU A 41 0.88 -13.00 2.80
N VAL A 42 0.45 -12.12 3.71
CA VAL A 42 -0.10 -12.47 5.01
C VAL A 42 -1.61 -12.42 4.94
N SER A 43 -2.26 -13.53 5.29
CA SER A 43 -3.71 -13.63 5.42
C SER A 43 -4.11 -13.52 6.89
N PHE A 44 -5.07 -12.65 7.18
CA PHE A 44 -5.61 -12.43 8.53
C PHE A 44 -7.09 -12.03 8.48
N ALA A 45 -7.78 -12.19 9.60
CA ALA A 45 -9.22 -12.01 9.70
C ALA A 45 -9.63 -10.71 10.41
N TYR A 46 -10.67 -10.07 9.88
CA TYR A 46 -11.48 -9.08 10.58
C TYR A 46 -12.79 -9.72 11.05
N ARG A 47 -13.20 -9.46 12.29
CA ARG A 47 -14.50 -9.94 12.80
C ARG A 47 -15.63 -9.03 12.32
N VAL A 48 -16.77 -9.62 11.98
CA VAL A 48 -17.99 -8.88 11.62
C VAL A 48 -18.65 -8.36 12.90
N CYS A 49 -19.13 -7.12 12.91
CA CYS A 49 -19.87 -6.58 14.04
C CYS A 49 -21.14 -7.41 14.30
N ASP A 50 -21.46 -7.63 15.57
CA ASP A 50 -22.69 -8.31 16.02
C ASP A 50 -22.87 -9.74 15.45
N SER A 51 -21.76 -10.42 15.12
CA SER A 51 -21.74 -11.74 14.51
C SER A 51 -20.48 -12.52 14.91
N ASP A 52 -20.55 -13.85 14.87
CA ASP A 52 -19.39 -14.75 15.01
C ASP A 52 -18.63 -14.94 13.68
N GLN A 53 -19.09 -14.29 12.60
CA GLN A 53 -18.46 -14.37 11.29
C GLN A 53 -17.19 -13.50 11.21
N GLU A 54 -16.33 -13.87 10.27
CA GLU A 54 -15.11 -13.15 9.97
C GLU A 54 -14.88 -13.08 8.45
N ILE A 55 -14.14 -12.06 8.03
CA ILE A 55 -13.65 -11.93 6.66
C ILE A 55 -12.13 -11.97 6.67
N VAL A 56 -11.56 -12.89 5.90
CA VAL A 56 -10.11 -13.01 5.74
C VAL A 56 -9.66 -12.13 4.58
N VAL A 57 -8.68 -11.26 4.82
CA VAL A 57 -8.01 -10.42 3.83
C VAL A 57 -6.55 -10.85 3.70
N ALA A 58 -5.92 -10.50 2.58
CA ALA A 58 -4.52 -10.77 2.32
C ALA A 58 -3.73 -9.47 2.06
N THR A 59 -2.52 -9.35 2.60
CA THR A 59 -1.67 -8.15 2.45
C THR A 59 -0.17 -8.47 2.50
N THR A 60 0.63 -7.71 1.75
CA THR A 60 2.11 -7.73 1.85
C THR A 60 2.64 -6.74 2.89
N ARG A 61 1.80 -5.81 3.36
CA ARG A 61 2.15 -4.75 4.30
C ARG A 61 1.22 -4.77 5.50
N ILE A 62 1.37 -5.78 6.36
CA ILE A 62 0.47 -5.98 7.50
C ILE A 62 0.47 -4.79 8.47
N GLU A 63 1.58 -4.09 8.66
CA GLU A 63 1.66 -2.89 9.51
C GLU A 63 0.69 -1.77 9.11
N THR A 64 0.39 -1.66 7.80
CA THR A 64 -0.52 -0.62 7.28
C THR A 64 -1.96 -0.88 7.68
N MET A 65 -2.29 -2.08 8.17
CA MET A 65 -3.64 -2.40 8.64
C MET A 65 -4.12 -1.42 9.73
N LEU A 66 -3.19 -0.84 10.49
CA LEU A 66 -3.47 0.15 11.54
C LEU A 66 -4.10 1.43 10.99
N GLY A 67 -3.99 1.70 9.69
CA GLY A 67 -4.63 2.80 8.97
C GLY A 67 -5.86 2.40 8.16
N ASP A 68 -6.31 1.14 8.24
CA ASP A 68 -7.44 0.65 7.45
C ASP A 68 -8.71 1.42 7.74
N THR A 69 -9.43 1.75 6.68
CA THR A 69 -10.70 2.48 6.75
C THR A 69 -11.86 1.76 6.09
N ALA A 70 -11.60 0.67 5.37
CA ALA A 70 -12.59 -0.26 4.87
C ALA A 70 -11.95 -1.64 4.58
N VAL A 71 -12.80 -2.62 4.29
CA VAL A 71 -12.43 -3.80 3.51
C VAL A 71 -13.26 -3.78 2.24
N ALA A 72 -12.63 -4.01 1.09
CA ALA A 72 -13.30 -4.10 -0.20
C ALA A 72 -13.40 -5.55 -0.66
N VAL A 73 -14.55 -5.90 -1.24
CA VAL A 73 -14.77 -7.15 -1.98
C VAL A 73 -15.31 -6.84 -3.37
N HIS A 74 -15.19 -7.77 -4.30
CA HIS A 74 -15.80 -7.59 -5.61
C HIS A 74 -17.34 -7.76 -5.51
N PRO A 75 -18.17 -6.89 -6.13
CA PRO A 75 -19.64 -6.96 -6.03
C PRO A 75 -20.24 -8.30 -6.51
N SER A 76 -19.59 -8.94 -7.47
CA SER A 76 -20.00 -10.25 -8.02
C SER A 76 -19.40 -11.46 -7.30
N ASP A 77 -18.64 -11.28 -6.22
CA ASP A 77 -18.07 -12.41 -5.48
C ASP A 77 -19.12 -13.07 -4.57
N GLU A 78 -19.67 -14.21 -5.02
CA GLU A 78 -20.70 -14.97 -4.29
C GLU A 78 -20.28 -15.35 -2.87
N ARG A 79 -18.97 -15.48 -2.60
CA ARG A 79 -18.45 -15.82 -1.27
C ARG A 79 -18.77 -14.76 -0.23
N TYR A 80 -18.85 -13.48 -0.64
CA TYR A 80 -18.98 -12.34 0.27
C TYR A 80 -20.30 -11.59 0.17
N LYS A 81 -21.23 -11.99 -0.72
CA LYS A 81 -22.54 -11.34 -0.88
C LYS A 81 -23.32 -11.17 0.42
N HIS A 82 -23.25 -12.15 1.31
CA HIS A 82 -23.94 -12.11 2.61
C HIS A 82 -23.33 -11.10 3.59
N LEU A 83 -22.15 -10.56 3.32
CA LEU A 83 -21.45 -9.57 4.14
C LEU A 83 -21.52 -8.14 3.56
N HIS A 84 -22.17 -7.95 2.40
CA HIS A 84 -22.27 -6.64 1.77
C HIS A 84 -22.96 -5.62 2.70
N GLY A 85 -22.30 -4.48 2.91
CA GLY A 85 -22.79 -3.42 3.79
C GLY A 85 -22.61 -3.69 5.29
N CYS A 86 -22.06 -4.85 5.68
CA CYS A 86 -21.71 -5.10 7.07
C CYS A 86 -20.57 -4.19 7.54
N ARG A 87 -20.42 -4.13 8.86
CA ARG A 87 -19.29 -3.46 9.52
C ARG A 87 -18.38 -4.51 10.14
N LEU A 88 -17.10 -4.19 10.19
CA LEU A 88 -16.05 -5.03 10.71
C LEU A 88 -15.39 -4.34 11.91
N ILE A 89 -14.88 -5.12 12.85
CA ILE A 89 -14.20 -4.63 14.04
C ILE A 89 -12.71 -4.56 13.75
N HIS A 90 -12.10 -3.38 13.89
CA HIS A 90 -10.65 -3.25 13.82
C HIS A 90 -10.03 -3.82 15.12
N PRO A 91 -9.08 -4.77 15.04
CA PRO A 91 -8.63 -5.54 16.21
C PRO A 91 -7.78 -4.73 17.20
N PHE A 92 -7.19 -3.61 16.76
CA PHE A 92 -6.21 -2.85 17.56
C PHE A 92 -6.55 -1.38 17.79
N CYS A 93 -7.54 -0.86 17.07
CA CYS A 93 -7.90 0.56 17.11
C CYS A 93 -9.39 0.61 17.39
N ASN A 94 -9.83 1.57 18.22
CA ASN A 94 -11.23 1.66 18.64
C ASN A 94 -12.11 2.24 17.51
N ARG A 95 -12.24 1.49 16.41
CA ARG A 95 -13.03 1.83 15.24
C ARG A 95 -13.58 0.59 14.56
N THR A 96 -14.62 0.83 13.77
CA THR A 96 -15.23 -0.17 12.91
C THR A 96 -15.02 0.22 11.44
N LEU A 97 -14.86 -0.75 10.57
CA LEU A 97 -14.60 -0.57 9.14
C LEU A 97 -15.86 -0.97 8.35
N PRO A 98 -16.38 -0.16 7.42
CA PRO A 98 -17.36 -0.63 6.45
C PRO A 98 -16.75 -1.70 5.54
N LEU A 99 -17.57 -2.69 5.16
CA LEU A 99 -17.29 -3.54 4.01
C LEU A 99 -17.95 -2.93 2.77
N VAL A 100 -17.13 -2.54 1.81
CA VAL A 100 -17.55 -1.91 0.55
C VAL A 100 -17.39 -2.88 -0.63
N THR A 101 -18.13 -2.64 -1.70
CA THR A 101 -18.00 -3.40 -2.95
C THR A 101 -17.33 -2.56 -4.02
N ASP A 102 -16.24 -3.03 -4.60
CA ASP A 102 -15.49 -2.30 -5.64
C ASP A 102 -14.96 -3.27 -6.71
N GLU A 103 -15.15 -2.92 -7.99
CA GLU A 103 -14.71 -3.74 -9.14
C GLU A 103 -13.17 -3.81 -9.29
N PHE A 104 -12.43 -2.94 -8.60
CA PHE A 104 -10.97 -3.04 -8.51
C PHE A 104 -10.49 -4.36 -7.88
N VAL A 105 -11.31 -4.99 -7.04
CA VAL A 105 -10.93 -6.21 -6.33
C VAL A 105 -10.90 -7.41 -7.27
N ASP A 106 -9.72 -8.01 -7.45
CA ASP A 106 -9.58 -9.28 -8.17
C ASP A 106 -10.07 -10.46 -7.31
N ILE A 107 -11.16 -11.09 -7.74
CA ILE A 107 -11.76 -12.27 -7.09
C ILE A 107 -10.75 -13.42 -6.97
N SER A 108 -9.84 -13.55 -7.93
CA SER A 108 -8.89 -14.66 -8.03
C SER A 108 -7.62 -14.47 -7.20
N PHE A 109 -7.32 -13.24 -6.77
CA PHE A 109 -6.11 -12.93 -6.03
C PHE A 109 -6.32 -13.00 -4.50
N GLY A 110 -5.40 -13.67 -3.80
CA GLY A 110 -5.45 -13.80 -2.35
C GLY A 110 -6.75 -14.44 -1.88
N THR A 111 -7.55 -13.72 -1.09
CA THR A 111 -8.85 -14.18 -0.62
C THR A 111 -10.03 -13.66 -1.45
N GLY A 112 -9.81 -12.70 -2.35
CA GLY A 112 -10.88 -11.91 -2.98
C GLY A 112 -11.44 -10.79 -2.07
N ALA A 113 -10.79 -10.54 -0.92
CA ALA A 113 -11.08 -9.43 -0.04
C ALA A 113 -9.80 -8.65 0.29
N VAL A 114 -9.85 -7.32 0.17
CA VAL A 114 -8.68 -6.44 0.26
C VAL A 114 -8.91 -5.43 1.38
N LYS A 115 -7.95 -5.31 2.30
CA LYS A 115 -7.94 -4.20 3.26
C LYS A 115 -7.63 -2.89 2.56
N ILE A 116 -8.37 -1.81 2.90
CA ILE A 116 -8.22 -0.51 2.24
C ILE A 116 -7.57 0.48 3.22
N THR A 117 -6.35 0.91 2.90
CA THR A 117 -5.55 1.89 3.64
C THR A 117 -5.25 3.13 2.77
N PRO A 118 -6.22 4.03 2.52
CA PRO A 118 -6.11 5.06 1.47
C PRO A 118 -4.93 6.02 1.58
N ALA A 119 -4.38 6.21 2.79
CA ALA A 119 -3.25 7.11 3.01
C ALA A 119 -1.87 6.50 2.72
N HIS A 120 -1.79 5.19 2.46
CA HIS A 120 -0.54 4.43 2.41
C HIS A 120 -0.39 3.53 1.18
N ASP A 121 -1.33 3.55 0.24
CA ASP A 121 -1.26 2.85 -1.03
C ASP A 121 -2.01 3.63 -2.12
N HIS A 122 -1.48 3.68 -3.35
CA HIS A 122 -2.09 4.45 -4.44
C HIS A 122 -3.39 3.83 -4.97
N ASN A 123 -3.52 2.50 -4.98
CA ASN A 123 -4.76 1.87 -5.41
C ASN A 123 -5.85 2.05 -4.33
N ASP A 124 -5.48 1.88 -3.06
CA ASP A 124 -6.38 2.12 -1.93
C ASP A 124 -6.81 3.60 -1.86
N TYR A 125 -5.95 4.52 -2.27
CA TYR A 125 -6.28 5.95 -2.38
C TYR A 125 -7.48 6.16 -3.31
N GLU A 126 -7.45 5.58 -4.51
CA GLU A 126 -8.53 5.70 -5.49
C GLU A 126 -9.82 5.04 -5.00
N VAL A 127 -9.74 3.88 -4.34
CA VAL A 127 -10.90 3.25 -3.67
C VAL A 127 -11.45 4.17 -2.59
N GLY A 128 -10.57 4.79 -1.80
CA GLY A 128 -10.92 5.74 -0.76
C GLY A 128 -11.70 6.95 -1.29
N ILE A 129 -11.30 7.49 -2.44
CA ILE A 129 -12.04 8.56 -3.11
C ILE A 129 -13.41 8.08 -3.58
N ARG A 130 -13.49 6.94 -4.29
CA ARG A 130 -14.76 6.41 -4.84
C ARG A 130 -15.80 6.14 -3.76
N HIS A 131 -15.39 5.65 -2.60
CA HIS A 131 -16.28 5.28 -1.49
C HIS A 131 -16.33 6.33 -0.37
N ASN A 132 -15.73 7.51 -0.57
CA ASN A 132 -15.68 8.59 0.42
C ASN A 132 -15.18 8.11 1.79
N LEU A 133 -14.10 7.33 1.79
CA LEU A 133 -13.49 6.78 3.00
C LEU A 133 -12.59 7.82 3.68
N PRO A 134 -12.44 7.76 5.01
CA PRO A 134 -11.45 8.57 5.72
C PRO A 134 -10.02 8.25 5.27
N PHE A 135 -9.15 9.26 5.28
CA PHE A 135 -7.73 9.08 4.99
C PHE A 135 -6.95 9.21 6.30
N LEU A 136 -6.53 8.08 6.87
CA LEU A 136 -5.81 8.02 8.14
C LEU A 136 -4.31 7.82 7.90
N THR A 137 -3.52 8.89 8.06
CA THR A 137 -2.06 8.80 8.01
C THR A 137 -1.53 8.25 9.35
N ILE A 138 -1.00 7.03 9.32
CA ILE A 138 -0.46 6.32 10.49
C ILE A 138 1.05 6.17 10.46
N ILE A 139 1.73 6.63 9.40
CA ILE A 139 3.20 6.63 9.30
C ILE A 139 3.66 8.09 9.16
N ASP A 140 4.58 8.51 10.02
CA ASP A 140 5.17 9.84 9.98
C ASP A 140 6.38 9.94 9.02
N ASP A 141 6.95 11.14 8.95
CA ASP A 141 8.06 11.48 8.04
C ASP A 141 9.32 10.65 8.31
N ASP A 142 9.48 10.16 9.54
CA ASP A 142 10.58 9.33 10.02
C ASP A 142 10.33 7.83 9.82
N GLY A 143 9.13 7.45 9.35
CA GLY A 143 8.75 6.05 9.17
C GLY A 143 8.33 5.38 10.47
N ASN A 144 7.93 6.15 11.49
CA ASN A 144 7.37 5.63 12.73
C ASN A 144 5.84 5.61 12.65
N ILE A 145 5.23 4.65 13.35
CA ILE A 145 3.79 4.59 13.55
C ILE A 145 3.36 5.77 14.41
N THR A 146 2.35 6.50 13.98
CA THR A 146 1.81 7.69 14.66
C THR A 146 0.29 7.60 14.81
N GLY A 147 -0.29 8.57 15.52
CA GLY A 147 -1.72 8.64 15.81
C GLY A 147 -2.19 7.60 16.84
N ASP A 148 -3.49 7.32 16.82
CA ASP A 148 -4.15 6.40 17.75
C ASP A 148 -4.09 4.94 17.23
N CYS A 149 -2.87 4.39 17.22
CA CYS A 149 -2.57 3.02 16.83
C CYS A 149 -2.31 2.10 18.06
N GLY A 150 -2.79 2.51 19.24
CA GLY A 150 -2.65 1.75 20.48
C GLY A 150 -1.20 1.45 20.83
N LYS A 151 -0.89 0.18 21.14
CA LYS A 151 0.45 -0.26 21.56
C LYS A 151 1.53 -0.13 20.48
N PHE A 152 1.16 0.17 19.23
CA PHE A 152 2.09 0.27 18.11
C PHE A 152 2.60 1.69 17.87
N SER A 153 1.94 2.70 18.44
CA SER A 153 2.36 4.10 18.29
C SER A 153 3.80 4.30 18.80
N GLY A 154 4.62 4.99 18.01
CA GLY A 154 6.04 5.22 18.25
C GLY A 154 6.98 4.12 17.72
N MET A 155 6.47 2.96 17.29
CA MET A 155 7.30 1.91 16.69
C MET A 155 7.73 2.28 15.27
N LYS A 156 8.92 1.86 14.85
CA LYS A 156 9.31 1.93 13.44
C LYS A 156 8.44 1.00 12.59
N ARG A 157 8.09 1.39 11.36
CA ARG A 157 7.14 0.65 10.49
C ARG A 157 7.44 -0.87 10.34
N PHE A 158 8.71 -1.28 10.21
CA PHE A 158 9.04 -2.70 10.06
C PHE A 158 9.17 -3.45 11.40
N GLU A 159 9.33 -2.74 12.51
CA GLU A 159 9.18 -3.31 13.85
C GLU A 159 7.70 -3.50 14.16
N ALA A 160 6.87 -2.50 13.85
CA ALA A 160 5.42 -2.56 13.91
C ALA A 160 4.87 -3.72 13.07
N ARG A 161 5.43 -3.99 11.88
CA ARG A 161 5.08 -5.17 11.06
C ARG A 161 5.17 -6.47 11.85
N LYS A 162 6.28 -6.69 12.56
CA LYS A 162 6.48 -7.89 13.38
C LYS A 162 5.51 -7.89 14.58
N ALA A 163 5.36 -6.75 15.25
CA ALA A 163 4.51 -6.61 16.42
C ALA A 163 3.01 -6.83 16.11
N VAL A 164 2.51 -6.27 15.01
CA VAL A 164 1.14 -6.45 14.52
C VAL A 164 0.88 -7.92 14.20
N LEU A 165 1.80 -8.57 13.47
CA LEU A 165 1.68 -10.00 13.17
C LEU A 165 1.61 -10.86 14.44
N ALA A 166 2.46 -10.58 15.43
CA ALA A 166 2.44 -11.27 16.71
C ALA A 166 1.11 -11.05 17.45
N ALA A 167 0.62 -9.82 17.51
CA ALA A 167 -0.65 -9.49 18.15
C ALA A 167 -1.86 -10.14 17.45
N LEU A 168 -1.84 -10.26 16.12
CA LEU A 168 -2.88 -10.98 15.38
C LEU A 168 -2.89 -12.48 15.71
N LYS A 169 -1.72 -13.08 15.97
CA LYS A 169 -1.61 -14.47 16.42
C LYS A 169 -2.17 -14.64 17.84
N GLU A 170 -1.85 -13.72 18.76
CA GLU A 170 -2.40 -13.71 20.12
C GLU A 170 -3.93 -13.65 20.13
N LEU A 171 -4.53 -12.91 19.19
CA LEU A 171 -5.98 -12.79 19.03
C LEU A 171 -6.64 -13.91 18.20
N ASN A 172 -5.87 -14.90 17.73
CA ASN A 172 -6.32 -15.94 16.80
C ASN A 172 -6.93 -15.39 15.49
N LEU A 173 -6.46 -14.23 15.02
CA LEU A 173 -6.90 -13.60 13.77
C LEU A 173 -5.93 -13.84 12.61
N TYR A 174 -4.70 -14.26 12.88
CA TYR A 174 -3.76 -14.70 11.84
C TYR A 174 -4.23 -16.02 11.20
N ARG A 175 -4.11 -16.15 9.88
CA ARG A 175 -4.48 -17.37 9.14
C ARG A 175 -3.25 -18.04 8.55
N GLU A 176 -2.49 -17.34 7.72
CA GLU A 176 -1.32 -17.90 7.04
C GLU A 176 -0.38 -16.81 6.50
N THR A 177 0.84 -17.23 6.15
CA THR A 177 1.80 -16.44 5.38
C THR A 177 2.31 -17.32 4.25
N LYS A 178 2.18 -16.85 3.02
CA LYS A 178 2.64 -17.54 1.81
C LYS A 178 3.69 -16.72 1.08
N ASP A 179 4.55 -17.38 0.33
CA ASP A 179 5.49 -16.71 -0.56
C ASP A 179 4.71 -16.07 -1.71
N ASN A 180 5.08 -14.83 -2.06
CA ASN A 180 4.37 -14.02 -3.02
C ASN A 180 5.35 -13.18 -3.84
N PRO A 181 5.48 -13.44 -5.15
CA PRO A 181 6.22 -12.54 -6.04
C PRO A 181 5.67 -11.12 -5.96
N MET A 182 6.55 -10.13 -5.88
CA MET A 182 6.13 -8.73 -5.76
C MET A 182 7.20 -7.77 -6.27
N VAL A 183 6.78 -6.52 -6.50
CA VAL A 183 7.68 -5.41 -6.79
C VAL A 183 7.82 -4.55 -5.53
N VAL A 184 9.06 -4.32 -5.10
CA VAL A 184 9.36 -3.44 -3.97
C VAL A 184 9.92 -2.11 -4.50
N PRO A 185 9.26 -0.97 -4.23
CA PRO A 185 9.76 0.33 -4.62
C PRO A 185 10.86 0.79 -3.65
N VAL A 186 12.03 1.12 -4.19
CA VAL A 186 13.21 1.51 -3.43
C VAL A 186 13.70 2.88 -3.89
N CYS A 187 14.00 3.77 -2.97
CA CYS A 187 14.60 5.06 -3.31
C CYS A 187 15.98 4.81 -3.91
N ASN A 188 16.23 5.34 -5.11
CA ASN A 188 17.47 5.09 -5.84
C ASN A 188 18.72 5.64 -5.12
N ARG A 189 18.57 6.62 -4.23
CA ARG A 189 19.65 7.26 -3.48
C ARG A 189 19.87 6.66 -2.11
N SER A 190 18.85 6.67 -1.25
CA SER A 190 18.98 6.17 0.12
C SER A 190 18.92 4.64 0.22
N LYS A 191 18.41 3.98 -0.81
CA LYS A 191 18.11 2.53 -0.82
C LYS A 191 17.07 2.12 0.24
N ASP A 192 16.33 3.09 0.77
CA ASP A 192 15.19 2.85 1.65
C ASP A 192 13.95 2.46 0.85
N ILE A 193 13.03 1.74 1.49
CA ILE A 193 11.75 1.37 0.90
C ILE A 193 10.86 2.62 0.83
N VAL A 194 10.30 2.89 -0.34
CA VAL A 194 9.44 4.05 -0.56
C VAL A 194 8.15 3.89 0.21
N GLU A 195 7.76 4.95 0.93
CA GLU A 195 6.48 5.05 1.63
C GLU A 195 5.51 5.92 0.82
N PRO A 196 4.34 5.40 0.42
CA PRO A 196 3.27 6.28 -0.07
C PRO A 196 2.72 7.10 1.11
N LEU A 197 2.80 8.43 1.02
CA LEU A 197 2.21 9.35 2.00
C LEU A 197 1.35 10.41 1.33
N ILE A 198 0.31 10.87 2.01
CA ILE A 198 -0.45 12.06 1.62
C ILE A 198 0.26 13.29 2.15
N LYS A 199 0.77 14.12 1.25
CA LYS A 199 1.38 15.40 1.58
C LYS A 199 0.98 16.46 0.56
N ALA A 200 0.75 17.67 1.05
CA ALA A 200 0.63 18.83 0.18
C ALA A 200 1.97 19.04 -0.52
N GLN A 201 1.96 19.01 -1.86
CA GLN A 201 3.16 19.10 -2.67
C GLN A 201 2.91 19.93 -3.91
N TRP A 202 3.99 20.46 -4.49
CA TRP A 202 3.96 21.16 -5.76
C TRP A 202 4.02 20.18 -6.93
N TYR A 203 3.06 20.29 -7.85
CA TYR A 203 2.99 19.47 -9.05
C TYR A 203 3.08 20.36 -10.29
N VAL A 204 3.77 19.87 -11.32
CA VAL A 204 3.82 20.52 -12.63
C VAL A 204 2.88 19.76 -13.57
N LYS A 205 1.94 20.46 -14.22
CA LYS A 205 1.04 19.85 -15.20
C LYS A 205 1.79 19.63 -16.52
N CYS A 206 2.29 18.42 -16.72
CA CYS A 206 3.16 18.09 -17.85
C CYS A 206 2.42 17.89 -19.19
N ASP A 207 1.10 17.69 -19.22
CA ASP A 207 0.36 17.31 -20.45
C ASP A 207 0.65 18.20 -21.67
N LYS A 208 0.62 19.53 -21.48
CA LYS A 208 0.86 20.48 -22.57
C LYS A 208 2.32 20.53 -23.00
N MET A 209 3.24 20.43 -22.04
CA MET A 209 4.68 20.43 -22.30
C MET A 209 5.08 19.16 -23.04
N ALA A 210 4.58 18.00 -22.60
CA ALA A 210 4.81 16.70 -23.23
C ALA A 210 4.28 16.70 -24.68
N LYS A 211 3.06 17.23 -24.91
CA LYS A 211 2.52 17.36 -26.27
C LYS A 211 3.38 18.24 -27.16
N SER A 212 3.85 19.38 -26.66
CA SER A 212 4.68 20.31 -27.44
C SER A 212 6.05 19.71 -27.79
N ALA A 213 6.66 18.96 -26.85
CA ALA A 213 7.91 18.25 -27.10
C ALA A 213 7.74 17.17 -28.18
N LEU A 214 6.66 16.39 -28.11
CA LEU A 214 6.34 15.37 -29.11
C LEU A 214 6.11 15.99 -30.51
N GLU A 215 5.44 17.13 -30.58
CA GLU A 215 5.25 17.87 -31.83
C GLU A 215 6.59 18.32 -32.44
N ALA A 216 7.52 18.85 -31.63
CA ALA A 216 8.84 19.28 -32.10
C ALA A 216 9.70 18.11 -32.63
N VAL A 217 9.60 16.92 -32.02
CA VAL A 217 10.28 15.72 -32.54
C VAL A 217 9.66 15.27 -33.86
N ASN A 218 8.32 15.25 -33.94
CA ASN A 218 7.61 14.82 -35.15
C ASN A 218 7.76 15.80 -36.33
N SER A 219 7.89 17.11 -36.07
CA SER A 219 8.12 18.11 -37.12
C SER A 219 9.57 18.14 -37.61
N GLY A 220 10.50 17.55 -36.86
CA GLY A 220 11.93 17.64 -37.11
C GLY A 220 12.59 18.90 -36.55
N ASP A 221 11.87 19.74 -35.80
CA ASP A 221 12.45 20.90 -35.10
C ASP A 221 13.40 20.48 -33.96
N LEU A 222 13.17 19.28 -33.41
CA LEU A 222 14.03 18.64 -32.42
C LEU A 222 14.50 17.27 -32.96
N GLU A 223 15.80 17.16 -33.26
CA GLU A 223 16.40 15.91 -33.73
C GLU A 223 16.96 15.09 -32.54
N ILE A 224 16.55 13.82 -32.43
CA ILE A 224 17.06 12.88 -31.43
C ILE A 224 18.00 11.89 -32.11
N ILE A 225 19.26 11.86 -31.65
CA ILE A 225 20.30 10.97 -32.19
C ILE A 225 20.82 10.06 -31.07
N PRO A 226 20.85 8.72 -31.26
CA PRO A 226 20.34 7.95 -32.42
C PRO A 226 18.80 7.90 -32.56
N GLU A 227 18.30 7.81 -33.81
CA GLU A 227 16.86 7.87 -34.17
C GLU A 227 15.98 6.84 -33.44
N GLN A 228 16.51 5.66 -33.13
CA GLN A 228 15.79 4.62 -32.38
C GLN A 228 15.24 5.10 -31.02
N HIS A 229 15.83 6.16 -30.44
CA HIS A 229 15.41 6.74 -29.17
C HIS A 229 14.13 7.58 -29.28
N ILE A 230 13.67 7.97 -30.48
CA ILE A 230 12.40 8.69 -30.68
C ILE A 230 11.21 7.92 -30.10
N LYS A 231 11.25 6.59 -30.14
CA LYS A 231 10.18 5.76 -29.55
C LYS A 231 10.15 5.83 -28.02
N THR A 232 11.28 6.13 -27.40
CA THR A 232 11.47 6.09 -25.94
C THR A 232 11.30 7.46 -25.29
N TRP A 233 11.69 8.53 -25.99
CA TRP A 233 11.77 9.90 -25.46
C TRP A 233 10.67 10.81 -26.00
#